data_AF-A0A835F0Q1-F1
#
_entry.id   AF-A0A835F0Q1-F1
#
_cell.length_a   1.000
_cell.length_b   1.000
_cell.length_c   1.000
_cell.angle_alpha   90.00
_cell.angle_beta   90.00
_cell.angle_gamma   90.00
#
_symmetry.space_group_name_H-M   'P 1'
#
loop_
_entity.id
_entity.type
_entity.pdbx_description
1 polymer ?
#
loop_
_entity_poly.entity_id
_entity_poly.type
_entity_poly.pdbx_seq_one_letter_code
_entity_poly.pdbx_strand_id
1 'polypeptide(L)'
;MTLLAAITNPTAAAGTGAGAQPIVLTPGVAPPAATSSALPTPIPPSAWSLAPADLTLPKAASFLAASLTSCSSLPRFRAVVASFFSALSQSLSLPPPPQVVPKAIHALAPYFPATVASLVASKAASLADHEVLFALVESRLLPHPPPDLISSLSDNDRADLVCAVLRQAADLRSSEILAALRLFLSPPSEKAYDAMMEVKRRWKDAAVVAVNKSREKGAGRKKMVDATARQAALLLMMGHDGFSSPEVCLHYLFASGNVDSVVLGAAVAELDGGEVVRLMRYLKEWIVKYGRFPEAQPFPEAVAMFGLEQCDSVPSFGAVVRALGVLLDNHFSHLVLNADVREALMAAEVIVRELAAEAESSGPILDLLRRLQQDK
;
A
#
# COMPACT_ATOMS: atom_id res chain seq x y z
N MET A 1 -6.94 -19.87 -19.51
CA MET A 1 -5.50 -19.55 -19.65
C MET A 1 -5.19 -18.40 -18.72
N THR A 2 -4.24 -18.58 -17.80
CA THR A 2 -3.85 -17.56 -16.81
C THR A 2 -2.87 -16.56 -17.43
N LEU A 3 -2.82 -15.33 -16.93
CA LEU A 3 -1.85 -14.33 -17.41
C LEU A 3 -0.43 -14.85 -17.18
N LEU A 4 -0.19 -15.53 -16.05
CA LEU A 4 1.09 -16.12 -15.66
C LEU A 4 1.64 -17.14 -16.68
N ALA A 5 0.77 -17.88 -17.35
CA ALA A 5 1.16 -18.90 -18.35
C ALA A 5 1.66 -18.29 -19.68
N ALA A 6 1.34 -17.02 -19.95
CA ALA A 6 1.71 -16.36 -21.21
C ALA A 6 3.15 -15.82 -21.22
N ILE A 7 3.78 -15.67 -20.05
CA ILE A 7 5.10 -15.04 -19.90
C ILE A 7 6.20 -16.06 -19.55
N THR A 8 5.83 -17.17 -18.91
CA THR A 8 6.76 -18.20 -18.43
C THR A 8 7.21 -19.20 -19.51
N ASN A 9 6.65 -19.13 -20.73
CA ASN A 9 7.02 -19.99 -21.86
C ASN A 9 7.95 -19.27 -22.86
N PRO A 10 9.24 -19.63 -22.94
CA PRO A 10 10.15 -19.05 -23.92
C PRO A 10 10.11 -19.84 -25.23
N THR A 11 9.44 -19.31 -26.26
CA THR A 11 9.71 -19.76 -27.63
C THR A 11 10.95 -19.05 -28.16
N ALA A 12 11.98 -19.85 -28.41
CA ALA A 12 13.30 -19.47 -28.89
C ALA A 12 13.28 -18.78 -30.27
N ALA A 13 14.11 -17.73 -30.40
CA ALA A 13 14.72 -17.37 -31.67
C ALA A 13 16.10 -16.72 -31.40
N ALA A 14 17.13 -17.39 -31.92
CA ALA A 14 18.55 -17.06 -31.78
C ALA A 14 18.96 -15.83 -32.62
N GLY A 15 20.08 -15.21 -32.24
CA GLY A 15 20.74 -14.17 -33.03
C GLY A 15 22.02 -13.65 -32.37
N THR A 16 23.15 -14.18 -32.84
CA THR A 16 24.56 -13.95 -32.49
C THR A 16 25.08 -12.53 -32.76
N GLY A 17 26.10 -12.08 -32.01
CA GLY A 17 26.95 -10.94 -32.43
C GLY A 17 27.92 -10.44 -31.35
N ALA A 18 29.22 -10.65 -31.58
CA ALA A 18 30.36 -10.31 -30.73
C ALA A 18 30.88 -8.87 -30.92
N GLY A 19 31.69 -8.37 -29.98
CA GLY A 19 32.62 -7.24 -30.20
C GLY A 19 32.82 -6.32 -28.99
N ALA A 20 33.87 -6.58 -28.22
CA ALA A 20 34.36 -5.72 -27.13
C ALA A 20 35.32 -4.64 -27.66
N GLN A 21 35.25 -3.41 -27.13
CA GLN A 21 36.41 -2.54 -26.81
C GLN A 21 36.05 -1.51 -25.72
N PRO A 22 36.96 -1.17 -24.79
CA PRO A 22 36.70 -0.27 -23.66
C PRO A 22 37.09 1.18 -23.98
N ILE A 23 36.29 2.15 -23.55
CA ILE A 23 36.66 3.58 -23.61
C ILE A 23 37.18 4.01 -22.23
N VAL A 24 38.43 4.46 -22.25
CA VAL A 24 39.22 5.04 -21.17
C VAL A 24 38.66 6.41 -20.75
N LEU A 25 38.56 6.65 -19.45
CA LEU A 25 38.19 7.95 -18.87
C LEU A 25 39.44 8.82 -18.70
N THR A 26 39.45 10.03 -19.26
CA THR A 26 40.37 11.12 -18.91
C THR A 26 39.59 12.28 -18.28
N PRO A 27 40.05 12.86 -17.15
CA PRO A 27 39.37 13.98 -16.49
C PRO A 27 39.94 15.32 -16.97
N GLY A 28 39.07 16.29 -17.25
CA GLY A 28 39.51 17.68 -17.39
C GLY A 28 38.52 18.59 -18.12
N VAL A 29 38.28 19.75 -17.49
CA VAL A 29 37.66 20.98 -17.99
C VAL A 29 36.14 21.11 -17.75
N ALA A 30 35.83 21.99 -16.81
CA ALA A 30 34.50 22.53 -16.51
C ALA A 30 34.07 23.58 -17.56
N PRO A 31 32.76 23.68 -17.87
CA PRO A 31 32.15 24.86 -18.46
C PRO A 31 31.16 25.56 -17.50
N PRO A 32 30.77 26.83 -17.79
CA PRO A 32 30.47 27.85 -16.79
C PRO A 32 28.99 27.94 -16.38
N ALA A 33 28.75 28.88 -15.45
CA ALA A 33 27.51 29.14 -14.71
C ALA A 33 26.23 29.15 -15.56
N ALA A 34 25.25 28.34 -15.13
CA ALA A 34 23.87 28.47 -15.54
C ALA A 34 23.12 29.36 -14.55
N THR A 35 22.61 30.46 -15.08
CA THR A 35 21.64 31.38 -14.49
C THR A 35 20.39 30.67 -13.95
N SER A 36 19.97 31.14 -12.78
CA SER A 36 18.68 30.97 -12.08
C SER A 36 17.52 30.35 -12.89
N SER A 37 17.08 29.17 -12.43
CA SER A 37 15.74 28.61 -12.64
C SER A 37 15.56 27.43 -11.66
N ALA A 38 15.74 27.69 -10.37
CA ALA A 38 15.39 26.71 -9.34
C ALA A 38 13.99 27.06 -8.81
N LEU A 39 13.06 26.10 -8.96
CA LEU A 39 11.86 26.01 -8.12
C LEU A 39 12.25 26.24 -6.65
N PRO A 40 11.42 26.92 -5.83
CA PRO A 40 11.76 27.13 -4.43
C PRO A 40 12.02 25.78 -3.78
N THR A 41 13.26 25.62 -3.29
CA THR A 41 13.69 24.46 -2.53
C THR A 41 12.80 24.36 -1.30
N PRO A 42 12.21 23.19 -0.99
CA PRO A 42 11.46 23.03 0.24
C PRO A 42 12.38 23.36 1.42
N ILE A 43 12.02 24.39 2.17
CA ILE A 43 12.74 24.82 3.37
C ILE A 43 12.69 23.65 4.35
N PRO A 44 13.84 23.15 4.84
CA PRO A 44 13.84 22.05 5.79
C PRO A 44 13.10 22.46 7.08
N PRO A 45 12.33 21.56 7.71
CA PRO A 45 11.57 21.85 8.94
C PRO A 45 12.42 22.42 10.09
N SER A 46 13.74 22.20 10.05
CA SER A 46 14.72 22.71 11.02
C SER A 46 14.99 24.22 10.90
N ALA A 47 14.55 24.89 9.83
CA ALA A 47 14.68 26.33 9.62
C ALA A 47 13.41 27.12 10.00
N TRP A 48 12.37 26.46 10.54
CA TRP A 48 11.17 27.13 11.02
C TRP A 48 11.41 27.64 12.44
N SER A 49 11.60 28.95 12.62
CA SER A 49 11.23 29.57 13.88
C SER A 49 9.77 30.01 13.76
N LEU A 50 8.88 29.32 14.47
CA LEU A 50 7.55 29.87 14.72
C LEU A 50 7.78 31.18 15.47
N ALA A 51 7.43 32.31 14.86
CA ALA A 51 7.33 33.57 15.57
C ALA A 51 6.48 33.33 16.83
N PRO A 52 6.92 33.78 18.02
CA PRO A 52 6.21 33.47 19.25
C PRO A 52 4.78 34.02 19.19
N ALA A 53 3.82 33.10 19.19
CA ALA A 53 2.38 33.28 19.41
C ALA A 53 1.53 33.93 18.30
N ASP A 54 1.53 33.39 17.07
CA ASP A 54 0.36 33.53 16.19
C ASP A 54 -0.78 32.60 16.68
N LEU A 55 -1.70 33.15 17.47
CA LEU A 55 -2.89 32.44 17.99
C LEU A 55 -3.92 32.11 16.89
N THR A 56 -3.75 32.57 15.65
CA THR A 56 -4.74 32.39 14.60
C THR A 56 -4.94 30.93 14.23
N LEU A 57 -3.87 30.16 14.04
CA LEU A 57 -3.97 28.76 13.61
C LEU A 57 -4.55 27.85 14.72
N PRO A 58 -4.13 27.93 16.00
CA PRO A 58 -4.79 27.20 17.07
C PRO A 58 -6.28 27.56 17.24
N LYS A 59 -6.64 28.84 17.07
CA LYS A 59 -8.05 29.29 17.10
C LYS A 59 -8.84 28.74 15.91
N ALA A 60 -8.26 28.75 14.71
CA ALA A 60 -8.90 28.21 13.51
C ALA A 60 -9.10 26.69 13.60
N ALA A 61 -8.11 25.94 14.12
CA ALA A 61 -8.23 24.51 14.36
C ALA A 61 -9.31 24.20 15.42
N SER A 62 -9.36 24.98 16.50
CA SER A 62 -10.39 24.84 17.54
C SER A 62 -11.79 25.16 17.01
N PHE A 63 -11.91 26.22 16.21
CA PHE A 63 -13.16 26.59 15.54
C PHE A 63 -13.61 25.52 14.55
N LEU A 64 -12.69 24.95 13.76
CA LEU A 64 -12.97 23.83 12.86
C LEU A 64 -13.50 22.64 13.67
N ALA A 65 -12.79 22.22 14.72
CA ALA A 65 -13.22 21.10 15.57
C ALA A 65 -14.64 21.31 16.13
N ALA A 66 -14.92 22.49 16.71
CA ALA A 66 -16.25 22.83 17.22
C ALA A 66 -17.32 22.95 16.12
N SER A 67 -16.94 23.37 14.92
CA SER A 67 -17.87 23.50 13.80
C SER A 67 -18.21 22.15 13.17
N LEU A 68 -17.27 21.21 13.15
CA LEU A 68 -17.50 19.86 12.60
C LEU A 68 -18.51 19.06 13.43
N THR A 69 -18.53 19.24 14.77
CA THR A 69 -19.49 18.54 15.64
C THR A 69 -20.94 18.94 15.37
N SER A 70 -21.19 20.21 15.04
CA SER A 70 -22.53 20.75 14.73
C SER A 70 -22.88 20.73 13.24
N CYS A 71 -21.95 20.28 12.38
CA CYS A 71 -22.16 20.27 10.94
C CYS A 71 -23.07 19.10 10.52
N SER A 72 -24.13 19.38 9.77
CA SER A 72 -25.09 18.36 9.31
C SER A 72 -25.22 18.27 7.78
N SER A 73 -24.49 19.10 7.02
CA SER A 73 -24.60 19.13 5.56
C SER A 73 -23.25 19.26 4.87
N LEU A 74 -23.13 18.62 3.70
CA LEU A 74 -21.94 18.66 2.85
C LEU A 74 -21.49 20.09 2.48
N PRO A 75 -22.37 21.01 2.08
CA PRO A 75 -21.95 22.38 1.74
C PRO A 75 -21.35 23.12 2.94
N ARG A 76 -21.96 22.96 4.12
CA ARG A 76 -21.45 23.58 5.35
C ARG A 76 -20.11 22.96 5.75
N PHE A 77 -19.98 21.64 5.65
CA PHE A 77 -18.73 20.93 5.91
C PHE A 77 -17.60 21.46 5.02
N ARG A 78 -17.82 21.48 3.70
CA ARG A 78 -16.84 21.97 2.73
C ARG A 78 -16.47 23.44 2.97
N ALA A 79 -17.44 24.29 3.31
CA ALA A 79 -17.19 25.70 3.62
C ALA A 79 -16.33 25.90 4.87
N VAL A 80 -16.60 25.15 5.95
CA VAL A 80 -15.82 25.23 7.19
C VAL A 80 -14.38 24.74 6.96
N VAL A 81 -14.20 23.64 6.22
CA VAL A 81 -12.86 23.13 5.86
C VAL A 81 -12.11 24.13 4.97
N ALA A 82 -12.77 24.72 3.96
CA ALA A 82 -12.16 25.74 3.10
C ALA A 82 -11.73 27.00 3.88
N SER A 83 -12.53 27.43 4.86
CA SER A 83 -12.19 28.54 5.75
C SER A 83 -10.94 28.24 6.59
N PHE A 84 -10.83 27.02 7.14
CA PHE A 84 -9.61 26.59 7.83
C PHE A 84 -8.40 26.60 6.90
N PHE A 85 -8.52 26.12 5.67
CA PHE A 85 -7.42 26.15 4.69
C PHE A 85 -6.99 27.55 4.30
N SER A 86 -7.93 28.50 4.21
CA SER A 86 -7.59 29.91 3.99
C SER A 86 -6.81 30.50 5.18
N ALA A 87 -7.23 30.19 6.41
CA ALA A 87 -6.52 30.61 7.62
C ALA A 87 -5.11 29.98 7.71
N LEU A 88 -4.98 28.69 7.40
CA LEU A 88 -3.70 27.99 7.36
C LEU A 88 -2.77 28.63 6.32
N SER A 89 -3.27 28.88 5.11
CA SER A 89 -2.50 29.52 4.04
C SER A 89 -2.06 30.93 4.43
N GLN A 90 -2.92 31.73 5.07
CA GLN A 90 -2.59 33.07 5.51
C GLN A 90 -1.53 33.08 6.62
N SER A 91 -1.70 32.25 7.66
CA SER A 91 -0.77 32.16 8.78
C SER A 91 0.61 31.69 8.33
N LEU A 92 0.68 30.79 7.36
CA LEU A 92 1.93 30.27 6.79
C LEU A 92 2.44 31.06 5.58
N SER A 93 1.79 32.17 5.19
CA SER A 93 2.15 32.97 4.00
C SER A 93 2.25 32.15 2.70
N LEU A 94 1.38 31.15 2.55
CA LEU A 94 1.27 30.29 1.36
C LEU A 94 0.33 30.91 0.31
N PRO A 95 0.45 30.52 -0.98
CA PRO A 95 -0.49 30.92 -2.03
C PRO A 95 -1.93 30.51 -1.68
N PRO A 96 -2.94 31.33 -2.05
CA PRO A 96 -4.32 31.06 -1.69
C PRO A 96 -4.76 29.67 -2.19
N PRO A 97 -5.40 28.86 -1.33
CA PRO A 97 -5.74 27.50 -1.70
C PRO A 97 -6.84 27.47 -2.77
N PRO A 98 -6.88 26.42 -3.60
CA PRO A 98 -7.99 26.18 -4.51
C PRO A 98 -9.34 26.19 -3.78
N GLN A 99 -10.40 26.67 -4.43
CA GLN A 99 -11.75 26.69 -3.84
C GLN A 99 -12.37 25.29 -3.69
N VAL A 100 -11.87 24.32 -4.46
CA VAL A 100 -12.31 22.92 -4.41
C VAL A 100 -11.55 22.19 -3.30
N VAL A 101 -12.26 21.79 -2.24
CA VAL A 101 -11.67 21.23 -1.00
C VAL A 101 -10.69 20.07 -1.25
N PRO A 102 -11.00 19.03 -2.07
CA PRO A 102 -10.02 18.00 -2.43
C PRO A 102 -8.70 18.55 -3.01
N LYS A 103 -8.77 19.53 -3.91
CA LYS A 103 -7.57 20.16 -4.49
C LYS A 103 -6.79 20.98 -3.46
N ALA A 104 -7.49 21.63 -2.52
CA ALA A 104 -6.87 22.34 -1.42
C ALA A 104 -6.13 21.40 -0.46
N ILE A 105 -6.69 20.20 -0.20
CA ILE A 105 -6.03 19.16 0.60
C ILE A 105 -4.67 18.81 -0.02
N HIS A 106 -4.62 18.50 -1.32
CA HIS A 106 -3.35 18.18 -1.97
C HIS A 106 -2.35 19.33 -1.93
N ALA A 107 -2.80 20.56 -2.14
CA ALA A 107 -1.92 21.73 -2.12
C ALA A 107 -1.34 22.02 -0.73
N LEU A 108 -2.10 21.75 0.33
CA LEU A 108 -1.73 22.06 1.72
C LEU A 108 -1.25 20.84 2.51
N ALA A 109 -1.19 19.64 1.90
CA ALA A 109 -0.87 18.40 2.57
C ALA A 109 0.39 18.45 3.47
N PRO A 110 1.53 19.05 3.05
CA PRO A 110 2.72 19.12 3.90
C PRO A 110 2.53 19.89 5.21
N TYR A 111 1.49 20.74 5.28
CA TYR A 111 1.22 21.65 6.38
C TYR A 111 -0.05 21.27 7.15
N PHE A 112 -0.79 20.25 6.71
CA PHE A 112 -2.08 19.90 7.28
C PHE A 112 -1.89 18.95 8.47
N PRO A 113 -2.19 19.37 9.72
CA PRO A 113 -1.93 18.52 10.88
C PRO A 113 -2.78 17.24 10.87
N ALA A 114 -2.15 16.09 11.14
CA ALA A 114 -2.81 14.78 11.13
C ALA A 114 -4.00 14.68 12.10
N THR A 115 -3.93 15.35 13.25
CA THR A 115 -5.03 15.40 14.23
C THR A 115 -6.27 16.08 13.65
N VAL A 116 -6.08 17.17 12.89
CA VAL A 116 -7.17 17.88 12.22
C VAL A 116 -7.66 17.09 11.01
N ALA A 117 -6.75 16.47 10.24
CA ALA A 117 -7.11 15.59 9.12
C ALA A 117 -7.99 14.42 9.57
N SER A 118 -7.71 13.82 10.73
CA SER A 118 -8.52 12.74 11.32
C SER A 118 -9.95 13.21 11.67
N LEU A 119 -10.10 14.42 12.23
CA LEU A 119 -11.42 15.02 12.48
C LEU A 119 -12.20 15.27 11.18
N VAL A 120 -11.51 15.79 10.17
CA VAL A 120 -12.10 16.03 8.84
C VAL A 120 -12.51 14.71 8.19
N ALA A 121 -11.69 13.66 8.30
CA ALA A 121 -12.01 12.33 7.77
C ALA A 121 -13.22 11.71 8.48
N SER A 122 -13.25 11.72 9.81
CA SER A 122 -14.41 11.22 10.57
C SER A 122 -15.69 11.93 10.14
N LYS A 123 -15.64 13.26 9.98
CA LYS A 123 -16.82 14.01 9.54
C LYS A 123 -17.19 13.76 8.07
N ALA A 124 -16.20 13.68 7.19
CA ALA A 124 -16.41 13.36 5.77
C ALA A 124 -17.08 11.99 5.62
N ALA A 125 -16.64 10.98 6.37
CA ALA A 125 -17.27 9.66 6.39
C ALA A 125 -18.73 9.73 6.84
N SER A 126 -19.04 10.45 7.93
CA SER A 126 -20.43 10.61 8.41
C SER A 126 -21.36 11.32 7.42
N LEU A 127 -20.81 12.11 6.49
CA LEU A 127 -21.55 12.84 5.46
C LEU A 127 -21.45 12.17 4.08
N ALA A 128 -20.79 11.02 3.97
CA ALA A 128 -20.49 10.33 2.71
C ALA A 128 -19.73 11.21 1.69
N ASP A 129 -18.86 12.12 2.15
CA ASP A 129 -17.97 12.93 1.30
C ASP A 129 -16.70 12.17 0.91
N HIS A 130 -16.88 11.21 -0.01
CA HIS A 130 -15.83 10.30 -0.42
C HIS A 130 -14.69 10.97 -1.19
N GLU A 131 -14.95 12.10 -1.87
CA GLU A 131 -13.91 12.86 -2.58
C GLU A 131 -12.90 13.46 -1.61
N VAL A 132 -13.39 13.98 -0.47
CA VAL A 132 -12.54 14.51 0.59
C VAL A 132 -11.74 13.38 1.24
N LEU A 133 -12.34 12.21 1.48
CA LEU A 133 -11.63 11.05 2.02
C LEU A 133 -10.53 10.58 1.07
N PHE A 134 -10.80 10.48 -0.23
CA PHE A 134 -9.76 10.15 -1.21
C PHE A 134 -8.61 11.15 -1.19
N ALA A 135 -8.90 12.45 -1.17
CA ALA A 135 -7.85 13.46 -1.13
C ALA A 135 -6.98 13.36 0.14
N LEU A 136 -7.59 13.11 1.30
CA LEU A 136 -6.87 12.90 2.56
C LEU A 136 -5.97 11.67 2.49
N VAL A 137 -6.49 10.58 1.93
CA VAL A 137 -5.73 9.34 1.73
C VAL A 137 -4.64 9.57 0.70
N GLU A 138 -4.89 9.98 -0.53
CA GLU A 138 -3.82 10.23 -1.53
C GLU A 138 -2.69 11.15 -1.03
N SER A 139 -3.02 12.11 -0.15
CA SER A 139 -2.06 13.01 0.51
C SER A 139 -1.36 12.44 1.75
N ARG A 140 -1.59 11.17 2.13
CA ARG A 140 -1.00 10.47 3.30
C ARG A 140 -1.26 11.16 4.63
N LEU A 141 -2.43 11.77 4.77
CA LEU A 141 -2.82 12.55 5.95
C LEU A 141 -3.53 11.74 7.04
N LEU A 142 -3.73 10.44 6.80
CA LEU A 142 -4.39 9.51 7.72
C LEU A 142 -3.43 8.38 8.17
N PRO A 143 -2.27 8.69 8.78
CA PRO A 143 -1.40 7.66 9.33
C PRO A 143 -2.08 6.90 10.48
N HIS A 144 -3.00 7.55 11.19
CA HIS A 144 -3.82 6.97 12.25
C HIS A 144 -5.29 7.19 11.89
N PRO A 145 -5.93 6.25 11.17
CA PRO A 145 -7.32 6.42 10.77
C PRO A 145 -8.23 6.63 12.01
N PRO A 146 -9.26 7.50 11.90
CA PRO A 146 -10.18 7.71 13.00
C PRO A 146 -10.94 6.42 13.36
N PRO A 147 -11.37 6.28 14.65
CA PRO A 147 -12.30 5.24 15.06
C PRO A 147 -13.47 5.12 14.10
N ASP A 148 -13.82 3.88 13.81
CA ASP A 148 -14.97 3.52 12.99
C ASP A 148 -14.91 4.00 11.53
N LEU A 149 -13.79 4.55 11.06
CA LEU A 149 -13.67 4.95 9.65
C LEU A 149 -13.83 3.72 8.73
N ILE A 150 -13.11 2.64 9.03
CA ILE A 150 -13.16 1.43 8.20
C ILE A 150 -14.54 0.77 8.28
N SER A 151 -15.17 0.69 9.45
CA SER A 151 -16.54 0.16 9.57
C SER A 151 -17.53 1.04 8.82
N SER A 152 -17.46 2.37 8.99
CA SER A 152 -18.31 3.31 8.25
C SER A 152 -18.14 3.19 6.73
N LEU A 153 -16.92 3.04 6.24
CA LEU A 153 -16.66 2.80 4.81
C LEU A 153 -17.17 1.44 4.34
N SER A 154 -17.08 0.42 5.19
CA SER A 154 -17.59 -0.92 4.93
C SER A 154 -19.12 -0.91 4.79
N ASP A 155 -19.81 -0.20 5.68
CA ASP A 155 -21.28 -0.04 5.67
C ASP A 155 -21.77 0.73 4.44
N ASN A 156 -20.91 1.55 3.81
CA ASN A 156 -21.20 2.30 2.59
C ASN A 156 -20.70 1.60 1.31
N ASP A 157 -20.35 0.31 1.38
CA ASP A 157 -19.84 -0.50 0.25
C ASP A 157 -18.55 0.07 -0.39
N ARG A 158 -17.73 0.81 0.35
CA ARG A 158 -16.53 1.51 -0.15
C ARG A 158 -15.23 0.75 0.06
N ALA A 159 -15.18 -0.48 -0.46
CA ALA A 159 -14.00 -1.34 -0.39
C ALA A 159 -12.75 -0.69 -1.03
N ASP A 160 -12.95 0.12 -2.07
CA ASP A 160 -11.89 0.89 -2.73
C ASP A 160 -11.20 1.90 -1.79
N LEU A 161 -11.97 2.63 -0.99
CA LEU A 161 -11.46 3.55 0.02
C LEU A 161 -10.84 2.80 1.21
N VAL A 162 -11.44 1.69 1.65
CA VAL A 162 -10.85 0.86 2.71
C VAL A 162 -9.46 0.38 2.31
N CYS A 163 -9.29 -0.15 1.11
CA CYS A 163 -7.96 -0.54 0.58
C CYS A 163 -6.99 0.64 0.56
N ALA A 164 -7.46 1.83 0.17
CA ALA A 164 -6.62 3.03 0.11
C ALA A 164 -6.17 3.48 1.51
N VAL A 165 -7.06 3.44 2.51
CA VAL A 165 -6.74 3.73 3.92
C VAL A 165 -5.73 2.72 4.47
N LEU A 166 -6.00 1.42 4.29
CA LEU A 166 -5.14 0.33 4.80
C LEU A 166 -3.72 0.42 4.27
N ARG A 167 -3.56 0.78 3.00
CA ARG A 167 -2.24 0.93 2.35
C ARG A 167 -1.34 1.97 3.02
N GLN A 168 -1.93 2.95 3.69
CA GLN A 168 -1.20 4.11 4.21
C GLN A 168 -1.17 4.20 5.72
N ALA A 169 -2.07 3.50 6.39
CA ALA A 169 -2.14 3.49 7.84
C ALA A 169 -0.79 3.05 8.42
N ALA A 170 -0.24 3.92 9.27
CA ALA A 170 0.97 3.69 10.05
C ALA A 170 0.69 2.89 11.31
N ASP A 171 -0.56 2.91 11.81
CA ASP A 171 -1.01 2.15 12.95
C ASP A 171 -2.50 1.84 12.79
N LEU A 172 -2.88 0.57 12.98
CA LEU A 172 -4.25 0.09 12.89
C LEU A 172 -4.60 -0.64 14.19
N ARG A 173 -5.73 -0.30 14.79
CA ARG A 173 -6.25 -1.02 15.96
C ARG A 173 -6.87 -2.35 15.55
N SER A 174 -7.04 -3.24 16.53
CA SER A 174 -7.67 -4.54 16.32
C SER A 174 -9.08 -4.43 15.75
N SER A 175 -9.86 -3.44 16.19
CA SER A 175 -11.22 -3.20 15.67
C SER A 175 -11.23 -2.76 14.19
N GLU A 176 -10.22 -2.00 13.77
CA GLU A 176 -10.04 -1.55 12.39
C GLU A 176 -9.61 -2.70 11.48
N ILE A 177 -8.67 -3.52 11.96
CA ILE A 177 -8.24 -4.75 11.28
C ILE A 177 -9.41 -5.72 11.16
N LEU A 178 -10.18 -5.92 12.24
CA LEU A 178 -11.34 -6.79 12.24
C LEU A 178 -12.41 -6.32 11.26
N ALA A 179 -12.70 -5.01 11.23
CA ALA A 179 -13.66 -4.44 10.26
C ALA A 179 -13.22 -4.68 8.81
N ALA A 180 -11.92 -4.49 8.50
CA ALA A 180 -11.37 -4.80 7.19
C ALA A 180 -11.43 -6.29 6.86
N LEU A 181 -11.05 -7.16 7.81
CA LEU A 181 -11.11 -8.61 7.64
C LEU A 181 -12.55 -9.07 7.38
N ARG A 182 -13.53 -8.60 8.14
CA ARG A 182 -14.95 -8.95 7.93
C ARG A 182 -15.45 -8.46 6.57
N LEU A 183 -15.14 -7.22 6.18
CA LEU A 183 -15.50 -6.70 4.87
C LEU A 183 -14.99 -7.60 3.74
N PHE A 184 -13.72 -8.03 3.78
CA PHE A 184 -13.11 -8.78 2.70
C PHE A 184 -13.36 -10.29 2.77
N LEU A 185 -13.49 -10.86 3.98
CA LEU A 185 -13.78 -12.28 4.13
C LEU A 185 -15.28 -12.53 3.95
N SER A 186 -16.15 -11.60 4.33
CA SER A 186 -17.60 -11.75 4.32
C SER A 186 -18.27 -10.50 3.73
N PRO A 187 -18.16 -10.25 2.41
CA PRO A 187 -18.73 -9.05 1.78
C PRO A 187 -20.22 -8.91 2.15
N PRO A 188 -20.64 -7.75 2.71
CA PRO A 188 -21.99 -7.59 3.25
C PRO A 188 -23.07 -7.45 2.18
N SER A 189 -22.69 -7.11 0.94
CA SER A 189 -23.60 -6.87 -0.17
C SER A 189 -22.95 -7.18 -1.53
N GLU A 190 -23.76 -7.39 -2.56
CA GLU A 190 -23.28 -7.48 -3.95
C GLU A 190 -22.55 -6.20 -4.40
N LYS A 191 -22.99 -5.02 -3.93
CA LYS A 191 -22.33 -3.75 -4.24
C LYS A 191 -20.93 -3.67 -3.64
N ALA A 192 -20.75 -4.16 -2.41
CA ALA A 192 -19.41 -4.26 -1.82
C ALA A 192 -18.52 -5.19 -2.64
N TYR A 193 -19.07 -6.31 -3.12
CA TYR A 193 -18.34 -7.22 -4.00
C TYR A 193 -17.97 -6.57 -5.35
N ASP A 194 -18.88 -5.83 -5.97
CA ASP A 194 -18.62 -5.06 -7.21
C ASP A 194 -17.51 -4.02 -7.00
N ALA A 195 -17.51 -3.32 -5.86
CA ALA A 195 -16.44 -2.39 -5.51
C ALA A 195 -15.07 -3.11 -5.41
N MET A 196 -15.04 -4.33 -4.86
CA MET A 196 -13.82 -5.17 -4.82
C MET A 196 -13.40 -5.65 -6.21
N MET A 197 -14.35 -5.94 -7.11
CA MET A 197 -14.06 -6.26 -8.51
C MET A 197 -13.31 -5.12 -9.20
N GLU A 198 -13.67 -3.86 -8.93
CA GLU A 198 -12.95 -2.70 -9.43
C GLU A 198 -11.53 -2.57 -8.85
N VAL A 199 -11.31 -2.93 -7.58
CA VAL A 199 -9.97 -3.05 -7.00
C VAL A 199 -9.15 -4.08 -7.78
N LYS A 200 -9.70 -5.27 -7.99
CA LYS A 200 -9.04 -6.34 -8.75
C LYS A 200 -8.76 -5.94 -10.20
N ARG A 201 -9.67 -5.20 -10.85
CA ARG A 201 -9.46 -4.68 -12.19
C ARG A 201 -8.24 -3.75 -12.24
N ARG A 202 -8.05 -2.88 -11.24
CA ARG A 202 -6.85 -2.02 -11.17
C ARG A 202 -5.55 -2.82 -11.10
N TRP A 203 -5.53 -3.95 -10.37
CA TRP A 203 -4.38 -4.87 -10.38
C TRP A 203 -4.11 -5.47 -11.76
N LYS A 204 -5.16 -5.90 -12.45
CA LYS A 204 -5.06 -6.40 -13.83
C LYS A 204 -4.51 -5.33 -14.77
N ASP A 205 -5.03 -4.12 -14.70
CA ASP A 205 -4.61 -3.01 -15.58
C ASP A 205 -3.15 -2.63 -15.31
N ALA A 206 -2.74 -2.58 -14.04
CA ALA A 206 -1.35 -2.38 -13.64
C ALA A 206 -0.42 -3.49 -14.20
N ALA A 207 -0.85 -4.75 -14.12
CA ALA A 207 -0.09 -5.88 -14.68
C ALA A 207 0.07 -5.73 -16.20
N VAL A 208 -0.99 -5.37 -16.92
CA VAL A 208 -0.94 -5.13 -18.38
C VAL A 208 0.03 -4.00 -18.72
N VAL A 209 -0.01 -2.90 -17.96
CA VAL A 209 0.94 -1.78 -18.14
C VAL A 209 2.37 -2.26 -17.93
N ALA A 210 2.66 -3.04 -16.88
CA ALA A 210 3.99 -3.57 -16.59
C ALA A 210 4.50 -4.48 -17.73
N VAL A 211 3.65 -5.38 -18.24
CA VAL A 211 3.97 -6.28 -19.36
C VAL A 211 4.24 -5.50 -20.65
N ASN A 212 3.45 -4.47 -20.94
CA ASN A 212 3.70 -3.65 -22.12
C ASN A 212 5.05 -2.93 -22.02
N LYS A 213 5.35 -2.36 -20.84
CA LYS A 213 6.65 -1.73 -20.57
C LYS A 213 7.84 -2.69 -20.70
N SER A 214 7.70 -3.96 -20.31
CA SER A 214 8.78 -4.94 -20.49
C SER A 214 9.01 -5.36 -21.96
N ARG A 215 8.02 -5.15 -22.82
CA ARG A 215 8.11 -5.52 -24.25
C ARG A 215 8.67 -4.39 -25.13
N GLU A 216 8.73 -3.17 -24.61
CA GLU A 216 9.27 -2.01 -25.34
C GLU A 216 10.79 -2.12 -25.53
N LYS A 217 11.23 -2.71 -26.64
CA LYS A 217 12.65 -2.75 -27.03
C LYS A 217 13.20 -1.34 -27.30
N GLY A 218 14.43 -1.06 -26.86
CA GLY A 218 15.15 0.18 -27.17
C GLY A 218 16.56 0.14 -26.60
N ALA A 219 17.48 0.89 -27.20
CA ALA A 219 18.92 0.71 -27.05
C ALA A 219 19.51 1.29 -25.74
N GLY A 220 20.55 0.62 -25.23
CA GLY A 220 21.59 1.18 -24.35
C GLY A 220 21.29 1.26 -22.85
N ARG A 221 20.20 1.95 -22.46
CA ARG A 221 19.86 2.22 -21.03
C ARG A 221 18.70 1.36 -20.49
N LYS A 222 18.19 0.45 -21.33
CA LYS A 222 16.88 -0.20 -21.21
C LYS A 222 16.87 -1.58 -20.55
N LYS A 223 18.02 -2.22 -20.30
CA LYS A 223 18.08 -3.58 -19.73
C LYS A 223 17.64 -3.64 -18.26
N MET A 224 18.02 -2.64 -17.46
CA MET A 224 17.56 -2.52 -16.07
C MET A 224 16.06 -2.21 -16.03
N VAL A 225 15.59 -1.28 -16.88
CA VAL A 225 14.16 -0.94 -17.02
C VAL A 225 13.32 -2.16 -17.43
N ASP A 226 13.81 -2.98 -18.37
CA ASP A 226 13.17 -4.24 -18.77
C ASP A 226 13.11 -5.24 -17.60
N ALA A 227 14.21 -5.46 -16.88
CA ALA A 227 14.23 -6.33 -15.70
C ALA A 227 13.27 -5.85 -14.60
N THR A 228 13.27 -4.55 -14.29
CA THR A 228 12.35 -3.87 -13.35
C THR A 228 10.89 -4.03 -13.78
N ALA A 229 10.59 -3.88 -15.07
CA ALA A 229 9.24 -4.04 -15.60
C ALA A 229 8.76 -5.50 -15.56
N ARG A 230 9.66 -6.46 -15.84
CA ARG A 230 9.38 -7.90 -15.71
C ARG A 230 9.11 -8.31 -14.27
N GLN A 231 9.90 -7.79 -13.33
CA GLN A 231 9.69 -8.05 -11.90
C GLN A 231 8.35 -7.46 -11.44
N ALA A 232 8.04 -6.22 -11.82
CA ALA A 232 6.74 -5.61 -11.54
C ALA A 232 5.59 -6.43 -12.15
N ALA A 233 5.72 -6.88 -13.40
CA ALA A 233 4.71 -7.72 -14.04
C ALA A 233 4.50 -9.03 -13.27
N LEU A 234 5.58 -9.73 -12.90
CA LEU A 234 5.52 -10.96 -12.12
C LEU A 234 4.77 -10.74 -10.80
N LEU A 235 5.14 -9.72 -10.03
CA LEU A 235 4.52 -9.39 -8.74
C LEU A 235 3.03 -9.08 -8.87
N LEU A 236 2.66 -8.26 -9.85
CA LEU A 236 1.26 -7.88 -10.07
C LEU A 236 0.42 -9.07 -10.53
N MET A 237 0.99 -9.96 -11.36
CA MET A 237 0.32 -11.19 -11.78
C MET A 237 0.22 -12.21 -10.63
N MET A 238 1.23 -12.30 -9.77
CA MET A 238 1.16 -13.09 -8.55
C MET A 238 0.03 -12.60 -7.65
N GLY A 239 -0.12 -11.29 -7.43
CA GLY A 239 -1.21 -10.74 -6.63
C GLY A 239 -2.57 -10.68 -7.33
N HIS A 240 -2.67 -11.00 -8.62
CA HIS A 240 -3.95 -11.01 -9.35
C HIS A 240 -4.47 -12.42 -9.63
N ASP A 241 -3.64 -13.29 -10.19
CA ASP A 241 -4.06 -14.61 -10.68
C ASP A 241 -4.37 -15.55 -9.51
N GLY A 242 -5.44 -16.34 -9.59
CA GLY A 242 -5.79 -17.32 -8.54
C GLY A 242 -6.50 -16.75 -7.31
N PHE A 243 -6.46 -15.43 -7.10
CA PHE A 243 -7.22 -14.76 -6.04
C PHE A 243 -8.60 -14.32 -6.51
N SER A 244 -9.61 -14.44 -5.66
CA SER A 244 -10.92 -13.78 -5.79
C SER A 244 -10.81 -12.27 -5.56
N SER A 245 -11.85 -11.50 -5.90
CA SER A 245 -11.83 -10.04 -5.71
C SER A 245 -11.70 -9.60 -4.26
N PRO A 246 -12.40 -10.23 -3.29
CA PRO A 246 -12.18 -9.91 -1.89
C PRO A 246 -10.78 -10.29 -1.39
N GLU A 247 -10.23 -11.41 -1.87
CA GLU A 247 -8.84 -11.80 -1.57
C GLU A 247 -7.82 -10.79 -2.11
N VAL A 248 -8.08 -10.16 -3.26
CA VAL A 248 -7.21 -9.09 -3.77
C VAL A 248 -7.20 -7.86 -2.86
N CYS A 249 -8.29 -7.59 -2.15
CA CYS A 249 -8.35 -6.51 -1.16
C CYS A 249 -7.54 -6.83 0.12
N LEU A 250 -7.46 -8.10 0.53
CA LEU A 250 -6.64 -8.53 1.67
C LEU A 250 -5.15 -8.21 1.48
N HIS A 251 -4.67 -8.11 0.24
CA HIS A 251 -3.31 -7.68 -0.06
C HIS A 251 -2.94 -6.37 0.63
N TYR A 252 -3.85 -5.39 0.62
CA TYR A 252 -3.60 -4.07 1.22
C TYR A 252 -3.45 -4.13 2.74
N LEU A 253 -4.13 -5.06 3.41
CA LEU A 253 -3.97 -5.28 4.85
C LEU A 253 -2.62 -5.94 5.14
N PHE A 254 -2.28 -7.04 4.46
CA PHE A 254 -1.08 -7.82 4.76
C PHE A 254 0.21 -7.26 4.16
N ALA A 255 0.12 -6.35 3.19
CA ALA A 255 1.25 -5.56 2.72
C ALA A 255 1.56 -4.36 3.61
N SER A 256 0.62 -3.93 4.47
CA SER A 256 0.90 -2.91 5.47
C SER A 256 1.93 -3.45 6.45
N GLY A 257 3.14 -2.89 6.44
CA GLY A 257 4.22 -3.26 7.35
C GLY A 257 3.93 -2.97 8.82
N ASN A 258 2.77 -2.41 9.12
CA ASN A 258 2.40 -1.83 10.42
C ASN A 258 1.35 -2.66 11.18
N VAL A 259 1.06 -3.88 10.73
CA VAL A 259 0.17 -4.80 11.44
C VAL A 259 1.02 -5.69 12.36
N ASP A 260 1.11 -5.32 13.63
CA ASP A 260 1.76 -6.13 14.66
C ASP A 260 0.99 -7.44 14.93
N SER A 261 1.70 -8.52 15.25
CA SER A 261 1.10 -9.85 15.46
C SER A 261 0.13 -9.89 16.63
N VAL A 262 0.34 -9.08 17.67
CA VAL A 262 -0.56 -9.01 18.83
C VAL A 262 -1.89 -8.37 18.43
N VAL A 263 -1.84 -7.25 17.72
CA VAL A 263 -3.05 -6.53 17.29
C VAL A 263 -3.81 -7.33 16.23
N LEU A 264 -3.09 -7.97 15.30
CA LEU A 264 -3.67 -8.92 14.35
C LEU A 264 -4.31 -10.12 15.07
N GLY A 265 -3.65 -10.67 16.08
CA GLY A 265 -4.16 -11.79 16.86
C GLY A 265 -5.47 -11.48 17.55
N ALA A 266 -5.59 -10.30 18.16
CA ALA A 266 -6.84 -9.84 18.77
C ALA A 266 -7.97 -9.76 17.74
N ALA A 267 -7.71 -9.25 16.53
CA ALA A 267 -8.71 -9.22 15.46
C ALA A 267 -9.05 -10.62 14.92
N VAL A 268 -8.04 -11.46 14.69
CA VAL A 268 -8.22 -12.81 14.15
C VAL A 268 -9.00 -13.70 15.11
N ALA A 269 -8.81 -13.54 16.43
CA ALA A 269 -9.57 -14.28 17.46
C ALA A 269 -11.10 -14.10 17.33
N GLU A 270 -11.56 -12.96 16.79
CA GLU A 270 -12.98 -12.63 16.63
C GLU A 270 -13.60 -13.09 15.29
N LEU A 271 -12.83 -13.77 14.44
CA LEU A 271 -13.34 -14.31 13.18
C LEU A 271 -14.19 -15.56 13.40
N ASP A 272 -15.26 -15.69 12.60
CA ASP A 272 -16.06 -16.91 12.58
C ASP A 272 -15.39 -18.05 11.78
N GLY A 273 -15.94 -19.26 11.89
CA GLY A 273 -15.36 -20.44 11.22
C GLY A 273 -15.28 -20.30 9.69
N GLY A 274 -16.26 -19.66 9.06
CA GLY A 274 -16.26 -19.43 7.62
C GLY A 274 -15.20 -18.40 7.20
N GLU A 275 -15.04 -17.35 7.99
CA GLU A 275 -14.00 -16.33 7.81
C GLU A 275 -12.60 -16.93 7.97
N VAL A 276 -12.39 -17.75 9.00
CA VAL A 276 -11.15 -18.50 9.23
C VAL A 276 -10.80 -19.38 8.03
N VAL A 277 -11.77 -20.11 7.46
CA VAL A 277 -11.56 -20.95 6.27
C VAL A 277 -11.13 -20.11 5.06
N ARG A 278 -11.78 -18.96 4.83
CA ARG A 278 -11.46 -18.07 3.71
C ARG A 278 -10.08 -17.43 3.87
N LEU A 279 -9.74 -16.99 5.08
CA LEU A 279 -8.42 -16.44 5.38
C LEU A 279 -7.32 -17.50 5.21
N MET A 280 -7.56 -18.74 5.66
CA MET A 280 -6.61 -19.84 5.47
C MET A 280 -6.36 -20.12 3.97
N ARG A 281 -7.41 -20.09 3.15
CA ARG A 281 -7.29 -20.28 1.69
C ARG A 281 -6.45 -19.18 1.05
N TYR A 282 -6.70 -17.93 1.41
CA TYR A 282 -5.92 -16.78 0.96
C TYR A 282 -4.43 -16.93 1.32
N LEU A 283 -4.12 -17.27 2.57
CA LEU A 283 -2.73 -17.42 3.03
C LEU A 283 -2.03 -18.58 2.33
N LYS A 284 -2.71 -19.73 2.18
CA LYS A 284 -2.20 -20.88 1.42
C LYS A 284 -1.83 -20.50 0.00
N GLU A 285 -2.68 -19.75 -0.70
CA GLU A 285 -2.43 -19.36 -2.09
C GLU A 285 -1.15 -18.52 -2.20
N TRP A 286 -0.90 -17.63 -1.25
CA TRP A 286 0.38 -16.93 -1.15
C TRP A 286 1.57 -17.85 -0.88
N ILE A 287 1.45 -18.81 0.06
CA ILE A 287 2.51 -19.80 0.32
C ILE A 287 2.87 -20.58 -0.96
N VAL A 288 1.86 -21.04 -1.72
CA VAL A 288 2.07 -21.75 -3.00
C VAL A 288 2.79 -20.86 -4.01
N LYS A 289 2.43 -19.58 -4.10
CA LYS A 289 3.08 -18.62 -5.00
C LYS A 289 4.53 -18.37 -4.63
N TYR A 290 4.83 -18.21 -3.33
CA TYR A 290 6.19 -18.03 -2.85
C TYR A 290 7.07 -19.28 -3.02
N GLY A 291 6.49 -20.48 -2.90
CA GLY A 291 7.21 -21.71 -3.25
C GLY A 291 7.60 -21.78 -4.74
N ARG A 292 6.83 -21.16 -5.64
CA ARG A 292 7.11 -21.13 -7.08
C ARG A 292 8.02 -19.98 -7.51
N PHE A 293 7.95 -18.84 -6.83
CA PHE A 293 8.69 -17.62 -7.15
C PHE A 293 9.31 -17.04 -5.88
N PRO A 294 10.33 -17.69 -5.29
CA PRO A 294 10.93 -17.26 -4.03
C PRO A 294 11.65 -15.91 -4.14
N GLU A 295 12.13 -15.55 -5.34
CA GLU A 295 12.73 -14.25 -5.67
C GLU A 295 11.72 -13.09 -5.74
N ALA A 296 10.42 -13.35 -5.66
CA ALA A 296 9.40 -12.30 -5.65
C ALA A 296 9.42 -11.56 -4.31
N GLN A 297 9.77 -10.27 -4.33
CA GLN A 297 9.70 -9.40 -3.15
C GLN A 297 8.92 -8.13 -3.49
N PRO A 298 8.25 -7.49 -2.52
CA PRO A 298 7.67 -6.17 -2.71
C PRO A 298 8.71 -5.23 -3.32
N PHE A 299 8.29 -4.42 -4.29
CA PHE A 299 9.22 -3.70 -5.17
C PHE A 299 8.91 -2.20 -5.25
N PRO A 300 9.32 -1.41 -4.25
CA PRO A 300 9.08 0.03 -4.16
C PRO A 300 9.61 0.84 -5.32
N GLU A 301 10.70 0.39 -5.95
CA GLU A 301 11.28 1.09 -7.08
C GLU A 301 10.35 1.13 -8.30
N ALA A 302 9.44 0.17 -8.46
CA ALA A 302 8.44 0.22 -9.55
C ALA A 302 7.41 1.34 -9.36
N VAL A 303 7.11 1.75 -8.14
CA VAL A 303 6.21 2.89 -7.90
C VAL A 303 6.86 4.17 -8.39
N ALA A 304 8.12 4.40 -8.02
CA ALA A 304 8.86 5.58 -8.46
C ALA A 304 9.13 5.59 -9.98
N MET A 305 9.44 4.43 -10.57
CA MET A 305 9.81 4.35 -11.99
C MET A 305 8.61 4.26 -12.93
N PHE A 306 7.52 3.63 -12.50
CA PHE A 306 6.42 3.28 -13.40
C PHE A 306 5.04 3.72 -12.95
N GLY A 307 4.91 4.29 -11.74
CA GLY A 307 3.62 4.64 -11.15
C GLY A 307 2.76 3.41 -10.81
N LEU A 308 3.38 2.24 -10.68
CA LEU A 308 2.68 0.96 -10.44
C LEU A 308 2.47 0.73 -8.95
N GLU A 309 1.55 1.51 -8.39
CA GLU A 309 1.23 1.55 -6.97
C GLU A 309 0.91 0.20 -6.31
N GLN A 310 0.37 -0.76 -7.07
CA GLN A 310 0.01 -2.09 -6.58
C GLN A 310 1.22 -2.96 -6.26
N CYS A 311 2.41 -2.66 -6.80
CA CYS A 311 3.65 -3.40 -6.49
C CYS A 311 4.04 -3.32 -5.00
N ASP A 312 3.72 -2.20 -4.34
CA ASP A 312 3.93 -2.02 -2.90
C ASP A 312 2.85 -2.71 -2.05
N SER A 313 1.76 -3.11 -2.68
CA SER A 313 0.63 -3.75 -2.02
C SER A 313 0.72 -5.27 -2.08
N VAL A 314 1.81 -5.85 -2.61
CA VAL A 314 2.06 -7.29 -2.53
C VAL A 314 2.55 -7.63 -1.12
N PRO A 315 1.86 -8.48 -0.35
CA PRO A 315 2.30 -8.88 0.99
C PRO A 315 3.65 -9.57 0.92
N SER A 316 4.60 -9.27 1.81
CA SER A 316 5.85 -10.03 1.86
C SER A 316 5.60 -11.47 2.35
N PHE A 317 6.49 -12.41 1.98
CA PHE A 317 6.43 -13.78 2.51
C PHE A 317 6.43 -13.80 4.05
N GLY A 318 7.26 -12.95 4.68
CA GLY A 318 7.30 -12.83 6.14
C GLY A 318 5.97 -12.37 6.73
N ALA A 319 5.24 -11.45 6.08
CA ALA A 319 3.92 -11.03 6.54
C ALA A 319 2.89 -12.17 6.40
N VAL A 320 2.93 -12.93 5.31
CA VAL A 320 2.06 -14.09 5.09
C VAL A 320 2.29 -15.19 6.14
N VAL A 321 3.55 -15.54 6.40
CA VAL A 321 3.89 -16.57 7.41
C VAL A 321 3.51 -16.11 8.82
N ARG A 322 3.74 -14.83 9.17
CA ARG A 322 3.28 -14.28 10.45
C ARG A 322 1.76 -14.34 10.59
N ALA A 323 1.02 -13.95 9.56
CA ALA A 323 -0.44 -14.05 9.56
C ALA A 323 -0.93 -15.49 9.68
N LEU A 324 -0.25 -16.44 9.04
CA LEU A 324 -0.54 -17.88 9.19
C LEU A 324 -0.28 -18.36 10.61
N GLY A 325 0.83 -17.98 11.24
CA GLY A 325 1.12 -18.27 12.64
C GLY A 325 0.03 -17.75 13.56
N VAL A 326 -0.37 -16.48 13.40
CA VAL A 326 -1.46 -15.87 14.18
C VAL A 326 -2.80 -16.61 13.97
N LEU A 327 -3.11 -17.03 12.75
CA LEU A 327 -4.31 -17.80 12.45
C LEU A 327 -4.30 -19.16 13.16
N LEU A 328 -3.16 -19.85 13.15
CA LEU A 328 -2.95 -21.12 13.86
C LEU A 328 -3.09 -20.94 15.38
N ASP A 329 -2.44 -19.94 15.95
CA ASP A 329 -2.46 -19.68 17.39
C ASP A 329 -3.89 -19.47 17.93
N ASN A 330 -4.75 -18.81 17.15
CA ASN A 330 -6.12 -18.49 17.57
C ASN A 330 -7.13 -19.58 17.20
N HIS A 331 -6.95 -20.28 16.07
CA HIS A 331 -7.99 -21.16 15.49
C HIS A 331 -7.53 -22.57 15.14
N PHE A 332 -6.42 -23.06 15.71
CA PHE A 332 -5.86 -24.40 15.42
C PHE A 332 -6.91 -25.52 15.39
N SER A 333 -7.71 -25.63 16.45
CA SER A 333 -8.73 -26.68 16.58
C SER A 333 -9.73 -26.65 15.43
N HIS A 334 -10.18 -25.45 15.02
CA HIS A 334 -11.11 -25.30 13.92
C HIS A 334 -10.49 -25.73 12.57
N LEU A 335 -9.23 -25.35 12.33
CA LEU A 335 -8.50 -25.67 11.10
C LEU A 335 -8.24 -27.18 10.94
N VAL A 336 -7.89 -27.87 12.02
CA VAL A 336 -7.55 -29.31 11.98
C VAL A 336 -8.79 -30.20 11.95
N LEU A 337 -9.89 -29.77 12.58
CA LEU A 337 -11.13 -30.55 12.59
C LEU A 337 -11.89 -30.48 11.26
N ASN A 338 -11.77 -29.38 10.51
CA ASN A 338 -12.35 -29.25 9.18
C ASN A 338 -11.50 -29.99 8.12
N ALA A 339 -12.08 -30.99 7.45
CA ALA A 339 -11.33 -31.84 6.52
C ALA A 339 -10.72 -31.09 5.34
N ASP A 340 -11.50 -30.22 4.69
CA ASP A 340 -11.06 -29.46 3.52
C ASP A 340 -9.93 -28.48 3.89
N VAL A 341 -10.04 -27.87 5.07
CA VAL A 341 -9.05 -26.92 5.58
C VAL A 341 -7.79 -27.65 6.04
N ARG A 342 -7.93 -28.84 6.64
CA ARG A 342 -6.80 -29.66 7.07
C ARG A 342 -5.93 -30.07 5.88
N GLU A 343 -6.51 -30.49 4.75
CA GLU A 343 -5.74 -30.79 3.54
C GLU A 343 -5.01 -29.55 3.00
N ALA A 344 -5.69 -28.40 3.00
CA ALA A 344 -5.09 -27.12 2.64
C ALA A 344 -3.89 -26.75 3.55
N LEU A 345 -4.00 -27.02 4.85
CA LEU A 345 -2.96 -26.79 5.84
C LEU A 345 -1.77 -27.74 5.65
N MET A 346 -2.01 -29.04 5.46
CA MET A 346 -0.94 -30.02 5.19
C MET A 346 -0.17 -29.68 3.90
N ALA A 347 -0.86 -29.21 2.86
CA ALA A 347 -0.21 -28.77 1.62
C ALA A 347 0.67 -27.53 1.84
N ALA A 348 0.23 -26.58 2.66
CA ALA A 348 1.03 -25.41 3.03
C ALA A 348 2.23 -25.81 3.89
N GLU A 349 2.07 -26.76 4.81
CA GLU A 349 3.12 -27.25 5.71
C GLU A 349 4.32 -27.78 4.93
N VAL A 350 4.11 -28.58 3.89
CA VAL A 350 5.20 -29.13 3.06
C VAL A 350 6.05 -28.00 2.46
N ILE A 351 5.41 -26.99 1.89
CA ILE A 351 6.09 -25.85 1.26
C ILE A 351 6.83 -25.00 2.31
N VAL A 352 6.17 -24.71 3.43
CA VAL A 352 6.79 -23.92 4.52
C VAL A 352 7.99 -24.65 5.09
N ARG A 353 7.94 -25.99 5.21
CA ARG A 353 9.07 -26.80 5.70
C ARG A 353 10.26 -26.74 4.74
N GLU A 354 10.02 -26.82 3.43
CA GLU A 354 11.08 -26.68 2.42
C GLU A 354 11.71 -25.29 2.45
N LEU A 355 10.88 -24.24 2.51
CA LEU A 355 11.35 -22.85 2.59
C LEU A 355 12.10 -22.57 3.90
N ALA A 356 11.68 -23.18 5.01
CA ALA A 356 12.36 -23.07 6.30
C ALA A 356 13.73 -23.75 6.26
N ALA A 357 13.83 -24.96 5.69
CA ALA A 357 15.10 -25.67 5.54
C ALA A 357 16.10 -24.86 4.69
N GLU A 358 15.63 -24.25 3.60
CA GLU A 358 16.45 -23.36 2.75
C GLU A 358 16.92 -22.11 3.52
N ALA A 359 16.02 -21.49 4.29
CA ALA A 359 16.36 -20.33 5.12
C ALA A 359 17.41 -20.67 6.18
N GLU A 360 17.31 -21.84 6.82
CA GLU A 360 18.29 -22.34 7.78
C GLU A 360 19.67 -22.60 7.14
N SER A 361 19.71 -23.19 5.94
CA SER A 361 20.98 -23.39 5.22
C SER A 361 21.61 -22.10 4.72
N SER A 362 20.79 -21.12 4.34
CA SER A 362 21.23 -19.84 3.79
C SER A 362 21.62 -18.81 4.86
N GLY A 363 21.13 -18.95 6.10
CA GLY A 363 21.39 -18.03 7.21
C GLY A 363 22.88 -17.76 7.48
N PRO A 364 23.73 -18.79 7.66
CA PRO A 364 25.17 -18.61 7.87
C PRO A 364 25.87 -17.87 6.72
N ILE A 365 25.42 -18.07 5.47
CA ILE A 365 25.97 -17.39 4.29
C ILE A 365 25.61 -15.90 4.34
N LEU A 366 24.36 -15.58 4.66
CA LEU A 366 23.92 -14.19 4.81
C LEU A 366 24.67 -13.47 5.94
N ASP A 367 24.90 -14.14 7.06
CA ASP A 367 25.65 -13.58 8.18
C ASP A 367 27.12 -13.34 7.81
N LEU A 368 27.73 -14.25 7.04
CA LEU A 368 29.08 -14.04 6.50
C LEU A 368 29.13 -12.83 5.56
N LEU A 369 28.18 -12.72 4.63
CA LEU A 369 28.10 -11.59 3.69
C LEU A 369 27.93 -10.25 4.43
N ARG A 370 27.10 -10.20 5.47
CA ARG A 370 26.92 -9.01 6.31
C ARG A 370 28.21 -8.60 7.01
N ARG A 371 28.95 -9.55 7.58
CA ARG A 371 30.25 -9.28 8.23
C ARG A 371 31.27 -8.74 7.21
N LEU A 372 31.36 -9.35 6.03
CA LEU A 372 32.25 -8.89 4.95
C LEU A 372 31.90 -7.49 4.42
N GLN A 373 30.65 -7.06 4.54
CA GLN A 373 30.22 -5.69 4.20
C GLN A 373 30.52 -4.68 5.30
N GLN A 374 30.63 -5.10 6.56
CA GLN A 374 30.98 -4.24 7.71
C GLN A 374 32.49 -4.02 7.83
N ASP A 375 33.32 -4.91 7.26
CA ASP A 375 34.77 -4.80 7.22
C ASP A 375 35.31 -3.97 6.02
N LYS A 376 34.43 -3.22 5.34
CA LYS A 376 34.77 -2.20 4.33
C LYS A 376 34.42 -0.82 4.84
#